data_AF-A0A413JX71-F1
#
_entry.id   AF-A0A413JX71-F1
#
_cell.length_a   1.000
_cell.length_b   1.000
_cell.length_c   1.000
_cell.angle_alpha   90.00
_cell.angle_beta   90.00
_cell.angle_gamma   90.00
#
_symmetry.space_group_name_H-M   'P 1'
#
loop_
_entity.id
_entity.type
_entity.pdbx_description
1 polymer ?
#
loop_
_entity_poly.entity_id
_entity_poly.type
_entity_poly.pdbx_seq_one_letter_code
_entity_poly.pdbx_strand_id
1 'polypeptide(L)'
;MNAIIPDIDTLKKVVKINATLPDEAINPYIDDAMDIYLTPYIGIKTVEKALTGTDKRLNDKILRTLGPLTLMLATPELGIRIGDSGITVENKQGTYSPANEAKIAAAKESFYFRGMQALDRLLTFLTDHPETYPEYAEHCKQVTDSSPCFIRDAREFQDTGLVNIEYSTVSFCMMLPTVRQLQERNVREMLKEDLYQRLLDAHTAGKELTPKEKVLLGHILRYLANKTAELYTSQTSREQRTINDTPEFTPIIRPIYQDQAATGNFFADQATYYAGKIQNFISENAEELGITPTVTAINFNSKEKRIFTSIS
;
A
#
# COMPACT_ATOMS: atom_id res chain seq x y z
N MET A 1 16.67 -18.57 21.95
CA MET A 1 15.97 -18.10 20.74
C MET A 1 17.03 -17.54 19.81
N ASN A 2 17.06 -17.97 18.55
CA ASN A 2 17.91 -17.31 17.56
C ASN A 2 17.29 -15.95 17.26
N ALA A 3 18.07 -14.88 17.36
CA ALA A 3 17.64 -13.53 17.02
C ALA A 3 18.30 -13.10 15.71
N ILE A 4 17.56 -12.38 14.85
CA ILE A 4 18.11 -11.83 13.60
C ILE A 4 19.14 -10.72 13.90
N ILE A 5 18.92 -9.99 15.00
CA ILE A 5 19.87 -9.02 15.58
C ILE A 5 20.24 -9.55 16.97
N PRO A 6 21.28 -10.40 17.08
CA PRO A 6 21.65 -11.01 18.36
C PRO A 6 22.48 -10.07 19.26
N ASP A 7 23.10 -9.05 18.67
CA ASP A 7 24.02 -8.14 19.34
C ASP A 7 24.08 -6.78 18.63
N ILE A 8 24.56 -5.76 19.36
CA ILE A 8 24.77 -4.40 18.83
C ILE A 8 25.72 -4.37 17.62
N ASP A 9 26.70 -5.26 17.55
CA ASP A 9 27.67 -5.28 16.44
C ASP A 9 27.04 -5.74 15.13
N THR A 10 26.02 -6.59 15.20
CA THR A 10 25.19 -6.98 14.06
C THR A 10 24.28 -5.83 13.65
N LEU A 11 23.71 -5.09 14.60
CA LEU A 11 22.95 -3.88 14.30
C LEU A 11 23.82 -2.82 13.58
N LYS A 12 25.06 -2.59 14.05
CA LYS A 12 26.01 -1.64 13.44
C LYS A 12 26.37 -1.93 11.98
N LYS A 13 26.16 -3.16 11.49
CA LYS A 13 26.38 -3.50 10.07
C LYS A 13 25.43 -2.75 9.13
N VAL A 14 24.25 -2.34 9.62
CA VAL A 14 23.19 -1.73 8.80
C VAL A 14 22.83 -0.30 9.23
N VAL A 15 23.19 0.12 10.44
CA VAL A 15 22.97 1.47 10.95
C VAL A 15 24.25 2.06 11.54
N LYS A 16 24.45 3.37 11.36
CA LYS A 16 25.60 4.08 11.92
C LYS A 16 25.29 4.47 13.36
N ILE A 17 25.75 3.66 14.32
CA ILE A 17 25.66 3.94 15.75
C ILE A 17 27.08 4.01 16.30
N ASN A 18 27.42 5.10 16.97
CA ASN A 18 28.72 5.28 17.67
C ASN A 18 28.62 5.07 19.19
N ALA A 19 27.45 4.65 19.68
CA ALA A 19 27.16 4.47 21.09
C ALA A 19 27.39 3.02 21.55
N THR A 20 27.90 2.87 22.77
CA THR A 20 27.82 1.65 23.57
C THR A 20 26.40 1.57 24.17
N LEU A 21 25.44 1.11 23.38
CA LEU A 21 24.08 0.83 23.88
C LEU A 21 24.07 -0.59 24.46
N PRO A 22 23.54 -0.80 25.69
CA PRO A 22 23.31 -2.14 26.22
C PRO A 22 22.32 -2.90 25.32
N ASP A 23 22.60 -4.18 25.04
CA ASP A 23 21.75 -5.00 24.18
C ASP A 23 20.33 -5.13 24.77
N GLU A 24 20.22 -5.21 26.10
CA GLU A 24 18.93 -5.32 26.81
C GLU A 24 18.03 -4.10 26.60
N ALA A 25 18.62 -2.93 26.35
CA ALA A 25 17.87 -1.71 26.11
C ALA A 25 17.28 -1.63 24.69
N ILE A 26 17.82 -2.40 23.74
CA ILE A 26 17.37 -2.36 22.34
C ILE A 26 16.41 -3.51 22.00
N ASN A 27 16.57 -4.66 22.66
CA ASN A 27 15.81 -5.88 22.37
C ASN A 27 14.28 -5.67 22.23
N PRO A 28 13.58 -4.95 23.13
CA PRO A 28 12.14 -4.72 22.98
C PRO A 28 11.78 -4.05 21.66
N TYR A 29 12.58 -3.08 21.19
CA TYR A 29 12.33 -2.38 19.93
C TYR A 29 12.69 -3.21 18.69
N ILE A 30 13.47 -4.28 18.84
CA ILE A 30 13.71 -5.25 17.75
C ILE A 30 12.43 -6.07 17.54
N ASP A 31 11.84 -6.57 18.62
CA ASP A 31 10.60 -7.33 18.59
C ASP A 31 9.44 -6.46 18.07
N ASP A 32 9.30 -5.23 18.59
CA ASP A 32 8.30 -4.28 18.11
C ASP A 32 8.48 -3.94 16.62
N ALA A 33 9.72 -3.72 16.17
CA ALA A 33 9.98 -3.43 14.74
C ALA A 33 9.61 -4.62 13.85
N MET A 34 9.85 -5.85 14.33
CA MET A 34 9.48 -7.08 13.63
C MET A 34 7.97 -7.22 13.53
N ASP A 35 7.25 -7.03 14.63
CA ASP A 35 5.80 -7.19 14.68
C ASP A 35 5.04 -6.09 13.95
N ILE A 36 5.51 -4.84 14.00
CA ILE A 36 4.84 -3.70 13.36
C ILE A 36 5.14 -3.65 11.86
N TYR A 37 6.39 -3.86 11.46
CA TYR A 37 6.84 -3.54 10.08
C TYR A 37 7.22 -4.74 9.23
N LEU A 38 7.47 -5.91 9.81
CA LEU A 38 7.92 -7.08 9.05
C LEU A 38 6.83 -8.15 8.95
N THR A 39 6.37 -8.66 10.09
CA THR A 39 5.39 -9.76 10.19
C THR A 39 4.13 -9.53 9.37
N PRO A 40 3.50 -8.33 9.35
CA PRO A 40 2.29 -8.10 8.55
C PRO A 40 2.52 -8.25 7.04
N TYR A 41 3.73 -7.94 6.57
CA TYR A 41 4.05 -7.95 5.14
C TYR A 41 4.54 -9.30 4.63
N ILE A 42 5.31 -10.05 5.44
CA ILE A 42 5.91 -11.31 5.00
C ILE A 42 5.33 -12.56 5.65
N GLY A 43 4.50 -12.41 6.69
CA GLY A 43 3.89 -13.50 7.44
C GLY A 43 4.83 -14.16 8.45
N ILE A 44 4.24 -14.66 9.55
CA ILE A 44 5.00 -15.22 10.68
C ILE A 44 5.87 -16.42 10.28
N LYS A 45 5.40 -17.30 9.38
CA LYS A 45 6.17 -18.47 8.93
C LYS A 45 7.48 -18.08 8.23
N THR A 46 7.46 -17.00 7.44
CA THR A 46 8.67 -16.47 6.77
C THR A 46 9.65 -15.89 7.79
N VAL A 47 9.14 -15.23 8.83
CA VAL A 47 9.94 -14.73 9.96
C VAL A 47 10.59 -15.89 10.72
N GLU A 48 9.82 -16.92 11.07
CA GLU A 48 10.31 -18.12 11.77
C GLU A 48 11.42 -18.82 10.98
N LYS A 49 11.28 -18.93 9.65
CA LYS A 49 12.34 -19.46 8.79
C LYS A 49 13.60 -18.62 8.86
N ALA A 50 13.49 -17.30 8.81
CA ALA A 50 14.64 -16.41 8.96
C ALA A 50 15.32 -16.57 10.32
N LEU A 51 14.55 -16.76 11.40
CA LEU A 51 15.11 -16.99 12.73
C LEU A 51 15.94 -18.29 12.82
N THR A 52 15.76 -19.27 11.92
CA THR A 52 16.66 -20.45 11.89
C THR A 52 18.12 -20.08 11.57
N GLY A 53 18.36 -18.94 10.92
CA GLY A 53 19.69 -18.45 10.55
C GLY A 53 20.36 -19.22 9.40
N THR A 54 19.63 -20.14 8.75
CA THR A 54 20.17 -21.00 7.68
C THR A 54 20.23 -20.30 6.32
N ASP A 55 19.33 -19.34 6.07
CA ASP A 55 19.30 -18.55 4.83
C ASP A 55 19.92 -17.17 5.05
N LYS A 56 21.25 -17.11 4.91
CA LYS A 56 22.01 -15.87 5.07
C LYS A 56 21.48 -14.72 4.18
N ARG A 57 20.97 -15.00 2.98
CA ARG A 57 20.50 -13.96 2.06
C ARG A 57 19.19 -13.34 2.55
N LEU A 58 18.27 -14.17 3.06
CA LEU A 58 17.04 -13.71 3.71
C LEU A 58 17.38 -12.95 5.00
N ASN A 59 18.25 -13.50 5.84
CA ASN A 59 18.69 -12.87 7.09
C ASN A 59 19.31 -11.49 6.84
N ASP A 60 20.21 -11.35 5.87
CA ASP A 60 20.86 -10.07 5.54
C ASP A 60 19.84 -9.01 5.07
N LYS A 61 18.79 -9.43 4.36
CA LYS A 61 17.73 -8.52 3.90
C LYS A 61 16.83 -8.09 5.05
N ILE A 62 16.40 -9.02 5.90
CA ILE A 62 15.60 -8.70 7.08
C ILE A 62 16.39 -7.82 8.05
N LEU A 63 17.67 -8.09 8.26
CA LEU A 63 18.56 -7.26 9.07
C LEU A 63 18.59 -5.81 8.57
N ARG A 64 18.72 -5.61 7.25
CA ARG A 64 18.68 -4.27 6.63
C ARG A 64 17.35 -3.55 6.79
N THR A 65 16.25 -4.29 6.93
CA THR A 65 14.92 -3.75 7.22
C THR A 65 14.78 -3.38 8.69
N LEU A 66 15.02 -4.34 9.59
CA LEU A 66 14.81 -4.17 11.02
C LEU A 66 15.75 -3.14 11.62
N GLY A 67 17.04 -3.14 11.27
CA GLY A 67 18.02 -2.31 11.97
C GLY A 67 17.67 -0.81 12.01
N PRO A 68 17.35 -0.16 10.88
CA PRO A 68 16.87 1.22 10.88
C PRO A 68 15.53 1.39 11.64
N LEU A 69 14.56 0.49 11.47
CA LEU A 69 13.24 0.62 12.09
C LEU A 69 13.29 0.46 13.62
N THR A 70 14.11 -0.46 14.12
CA THR A 70 14.42 -0.61 15.55
C THR A 70 14.96 0.69 16.13
N LEU A 71 15.93 1.32 15.47
CA LEU A 71 16.45 2.61 15.96
C LEU A 71 15.41 3.72 15.88
N MET A 72 14.57 3.74 14.85
CA MET A 72 13.50 4.73 14.76
C MET A 72 12.54 4.61 15.96
N LEU A 73 12.19 3.39 16.37
CA LEU A 73 11.35 3.13 17.55
C LEU A 73 12.07 3.46 18.86
N ALA A 74 13.34 3.08 18.99
CA ALA A 74 14.10 3.28 20.22
C ALA A 74 14.45 4.77 20.47
N THR A 75 14.77 5.53 19.41
CA THR A 75 15.34 6.89 19.51
C THR A 75 14.63 7.84 20.48
N PRO A 76 13.29 7.91 20.55
CA PRO A 76 12.58 8.77 21.50
C PRO A 76 12.88 8.48 22.98
N GLU A 77 13.22 7.23 23.31
CA GLU A 77 13.44 6.77 24.68
C GLU A 77 14.93 6.61 25.02
N LEU A 78 15.79 6.55 24.00
CA LEU A 78 17.24 6.51 24.18
C LEU A 78 17.74 7.78 24.91
N GLY A 79 18.29 7.59 26.11
CA GLY A 79 18.86 8.67 26.94
C GLY A 79 17.91 9.23 27.99
N ILE A 80 16.68 8.72 28.08
CA ILE A 80 15.75 8.99 29.18
C ILE A 80 16.06 8.06 30.36
N ARG A 81 16.11 8.60 31.58
CA ARG A 81 16.22 7.82 32.83
C ARG A 81 15.02 8.13 33.72
N ILE A 82 14.33 7.09 34.15
CA ILE A 82 13.19 7.17 35.07
C ILE A 82 13.63 6.65 36.44
N GLY A 83 13.46 7.45 37.48
CA GLY A 83 13.75 7.04 38.86
C GLY A 83 12.86 7.79 39.86
N ASP A 84 13.10 7.61 41.16
CA ASP A 84 12.28 8.20 42.23
C ASP A 84 12.21 9.74 42.20
N SER A 85 13.16 10.39 41.52
CA SER A 85 13.20 11.84 41.29
C SER A 85 12.45 12.30 40.02
N GLY A 86 11.78 11.39 39.31
CA GLY A 86 11.05 11.66 38.07
C GLY A 86 11.82 11.29 36.80
N ILE A 87 11.40 11.87 35.67
CA ILE A 87 12.01 11.67 34.34
C ILE A 87 13.20 12.63 34.19
N THR A 88 14.38 12.08 33.89
CA THR A 88 15.63 12.84 33.74
C THR A 88 16.31 12.52 32.41
N VAL A 89 17.05 13.49 31.86
CA VAL A 89 17.80 13.37 30.59
C VAL A 89 19.29 13.53 30.89
N GLU A 90 20.15 12.71 30.26
CA GLU A 90 21.60 12.78 30.46
C GLU A 90 22.21 14.05 29.84
N ASN A 91 22.38 15.10 30.63
CA ASN A 91 23.13 16.29 30.27
C ASN A 91 24.57 16.20 30.78
N LYS A 92 25.45 15.46 30.08
CA LYS A 92 26.89 15.55 30.38
C LYS A 92 27.50 16.77 29.72
N GLN A 93 27.87 17.77 30.51
CA GLN A 93 28.88 18.75 30.08
C GLN A 93 30.23 18.03 29.94
N GLY A 94 30.80 17.99 28.73
CA GLY A 94 32.22 17.65 28.61
C GLY A 94 32.76 17.11 27.29
N THR A 95 31.98 16.47 26.41
CA THR A 95 32.53 16.06 25.08
C THR A 95 31.51 15.70 23.98
N TYR A 96 30.21 15.72 24.27
CA TYR A 96 29.16 15.61 23.25
C TYR A 96 27.98 16.50 23.66
N SER A 97 27.66 17.51 22.85
CA SER A 97 26.44 18.29 23.05
C SER A 97 25.22 17.46 22.64
N PRO A 98 24.12 17.46 23.42
CA PRO A 98 22.87 16.83 23.00
C PRO A 98 22.46 17.31 21.60
N ALA A 99 22.00 16.40 20.74
CA ALA A 99 21.46 16.77 19.44
C ALA A 99 20.19 17.62 19.67
N ASN A 100 20.06 18.73 18.92
CA ASN A 100 18.80 19.48 18.89
C ASN A 100 17.67 18.56 18.36
N GLU A 101 16.46 18.71 18.89
CA GLU A 101 15.23 18.00 18.50
C GLU A 101 15.07 17.89 16.97
N ALA A 102 15.38 18.96 16.22
CA ALA A 102 15.32 18.93 14.75
C ALA A 102 16.23 17.88 14.11
N LYS A 103 17.44 17.66 14.66
CA LYS A 103 18.35 16.60 14.19
C LYS A 103 17.87 15.21 14.58
N ILE A 104 17.21 15.08 15.74
CA ILE A 104 16.62 13.83 16.20
C ILE A 104 15.44 13.45 15.30
N ALA A 105 14.56 14.40 14.99
CA ALA A 105 13.45 14.22 14.05
C ALA A 105 13.95 13.79 12.67
N ALA A 106 14.95 14.50 12.11
CA ALA A 106 15.56 14.14 10.83
C ALA A 106 16.22 12.75 10.84
N ALA A 107 16.83 12.35 11.97
CA ALA A 107 17.39 11.02 12.12
C ALA A 107 16.30 9.93 12.13
N LYS A 108 15.20 10.14 12.88
CA LYS A 108 14.04 9.24 12.88
C LYS A 108 13.46 9.08 11.48
N GLU A 109 13.24 10.18 10.77
CA GLU A 109 12.73 10.16 9.40
C GLU A 109 13.67 9.40 8.45
N SER A 110 14.98 9.66 8.55
CA SER A 110 16.00 8.94 7.76
C SER A 110 16.02 7.43 8.07
N PHE A 111 15.95 7.05 9.35
CA PHE A 111 15.90 5.64 9.73
C PHE A 111 14.65 4.95 9.20
N TYR A 112 13.51 5.60 9.36
CA TYR A 112 12.24 5.11 8.86
C TYR A 112 12.26 4.94 7.34
N PHE A 113 12.65 5.98 6.58
CA PHE A 113 12.78 5.92 5.13
C PHE A 113 13.68 4.76 4.67
N ARG A 114 14.86 4.63 5.27
CA ARG A 114 15.81 3.56 4.92
C ARG A 114 15.28 2.16 5.25
N GLY A 115 14.60 2.02 6.38
CA GLY A 115 13.96 0.78 6.81
C GLY A 115 12.86 0.35 5.85
N MET A 116 11.96 1.27 5.50
CA MET A 116 10.87 0.99 4.55
C MET A 116 11.38 0.72 3.13
N GLN A 117 12.43 1.39 2.66
CA GLN A 117 13.07 1.07 1.39
C GLN A 117 13.77 -0.31 1.40
N ALA A 118 14.30 -0.72 2.55
CA ALA A 118 14.84 -2.07 2.71
C ALA A 118 13.72 -3.12 2.73
N LEU A 119 12.58 -2.84 3.38
CA LEU A 119 11.39 -3.67 3.34
C LEU A 119 10.91 -3.87 1.89
N ASP A 120 10.78 -2.80 1.11
CA ASP A 120 10.33 -2.89 -0.28
C ASP A 120 11.23 -3.83 -1.11
N ARG A 121 12.56 -3.70 -0.98
CA ARG A 121 13.54 -4.59 -1.62
C ARG A 121 13.52 -6.03 -1.10
N LEU A 122 13.11 -6.23 0.15
CA LEU A 122 12.88 -7.55 0.72
C LEU A 122 11.63 -8.18 0.08
N LEU A 123 10.53 -7.43 -0.02
CA LEU A 123 9.30 -7.91 -0.65
C LEU A 123 9.53 -8.30 -2.10
N THR A 124 10.16 -7.43 -2.91
CA THR A 124 10.53 -7.77 -4.29
C THR A 124 11.35 -9.06 -4.36
N PHE A 125 12.33 -9.21 -3.46
CA PHE A 125 13.15 -10.40 -3.43
C PHE A 125 12.35 -11.67 -3.12
N LEU A 126 11.44 -11.62 -2.16
CA LEU A 126 10.58 -12.76 -1.82
C LEU A 126 9.63 -13.09 -2.97
N THR A 127 9.03 -12.09 -3.60
CA THR A 127 8.15 -12.25 -4.77
C THR A 127 8.87 -12.89 -5.96
N ASP A 128 10.13 -12.53 -6.20
CA ASP A 128 10.92 -13.07 -7.33
C ASP A 128 11.42 -14.51 -7.08
N HIS A 129 11.26 -15.06 -5.87
CA HIS A 129 11.75 -16.40 -5.50
C HIS A 129 10.66 -17.26 -4.81
N PRO A 130 9.48 -17.45 -5.43
CA PRO A 130 8.34 -18.12 -4.80
C PRO A 130 8.61 -19.60 -4.46
N GLU A 131 9.43 -20.28 -5.26
CA GLU A 131 9.81 -21.68 -5.01
C GLU A 131 10.72 -21.81 -3.77
N THR A 132 11.53 -20.78 -3.48
CA THR A 132 12.41 -20.76 -2.31
C THR A 132 11.68 -20.31 -1.05
N TYR A 133 10.66 -19.47 -1.19
CA TYR A 133 9.86 -18.91 -0.09
C TYR A 133 8.37 -19.23 -0.24
N PRO A 134 7.97 -20.51 -0.26
CA PRO A 134 6.57 -20.90 -0.41
C PRO A 134 5.69 -20.39 0.73
N GLU A 135 6.23 -20.25 1.95
CA GLU A 135 5.54 -19.67 3.10
C GLU A 135 5.13 -18.21 2.90
N TYR A 136 5.94 -17.43 2.18
CA TYR A 136 5.61 -16.06 1.82
C TYR A 136 4.51 -16.03 0.74
N ALA A 137 4.61 -16.90 -0.27
CA ALA A 137 3.58 -17.02 -1.30
C ALA A 137 2.22 -17.44 -0.70
N GLU A 138 2.24 -18.35 0.29
CA GLU A 138 1.05 -18.75 1.05
C GLU A 138 0.45 -17.57 1.82
N HIS A 139 1.28 -16.78 2.51
CA HIS A 139 0.85 -15.56 3.22
C HIS A 139 0.17 -14.57 2.25
N CYS A 140 0.81 -14.27 1.11
CA CYS A 140 0.22 -13.40 0.10
C CYS A 140 -1.13 -13.92 -0.40
N LYS A 141 -1.24 -15.24 -0.62
CA LYS A 141 -2.49 -15.86 -1.04
C LYS A 141 -3.58 -15.71 0.03
N GLN A 142 -3.28 -15.97 1.29
CA GLN A 142 -4.24 -15.81 2.40
C GLN A 142 -4.77 -14.37 2.51
N VAL A 143 -3.89 -13.38 2.35
CA VAL A 143 -4.27 -11.95 2.37
C VAL A 143 -5.17 -11.58 1.18
N THR A 144 -4.93 -12.15 0.00
CA THR A 144 -5.72 -11.91 -1.20
C THR A 144 -7.06 -12.65 -1.17
N ASP A 145 -7.08 -13.93 -0.79
CA ASP A 145 -8.28 -14.77 -0.73
C ASP A 145 -9.29 -14.22 0.31
N SER A 146 -8.81 -13.66 1.41
CA SER A 146 -9.67 -13.07 2.45
C SER A 146 -10.37 -11.79 2.00
N SER A 147 -9.85 -11.10 0.98
CA SER A 147 -10.45 -9.85 0.49
C SER A 147 -10.00 -9.62 -0.98
N PRO A 148 -10.76 -10.18 -1.94
CA PRO A 148 -10.41 -10.13 -3.35
C PRO A 148 -10.39 -8.70 -3.89
N CYS A 149 -9.44 -8.42 -4.79
CA CYS A 149 -9.26 -7.11 -5.40
C CYS A 149 -8.95 -7.23 -6.89
N PHE A 150 -9.47 -6.29 -7.70
CA PHE A 150 -9.18 -6.19 -9.13
C PHE A 150 -7.73 -5.81 -9.43
N ILE A 151 -7.07 -5.08 -8.53
CA ILE A 151 -5.63 -4.83 -8.65
C ILE A 151 -4.93 -5.78 -7.69
N ARG A 152 -4.12 -6.70 -8.23
CA ARG A 152 -3.52 -7.79 -7.44
C ARG A 152 -2.16 -7.44 -6.85
N ASP A 153 -1.42 -6.58 -7.53
CA ASP A 153 -0.06 -6.22 -7.12
C ASP A 153 0.37 -4.82 -7.61
N ALA A 154 1.55 -4.39 -7.17
CA ALA A 154 2.14 -3.11 -7.54
C ALA A 154 2.45 -2.97 -9.04
N ARG A 155 2.74 -4.08 -9.75
CA ARG A 155 3.00 -4.05 -11.20
C ARG A 155 1.71 -3.78 -11.95
N GLU A 156 0.63 -4.46 -11.59
CA GLU A 156 -0.69 -4.27 -12.18
C GLU A 156 -1.25 -2.87 -11.88
N PHE A 157 -1.03 -2.36 -10.65
CA PHE A 157 -1.34 -0.97 -10.29
C PHE A 157 -0.61 0.03 -11.20
N GLN A 158 0.66 -0.20 -11.52
CA GLN A 158 1.47 0.72 -12.29
C GLN A 158 1.32 0.56 -13.81
N ASP A 159 1.52 -0.65 -14.33
CA ASP A 159 1.56 -0.93 -15.78
C ASP A 159 0.16 -0.88 -16.40
N THR A 160 -0.84 -1.45 -15.73
CA THR A 160 -2.22 -1.42 -16.21
C THR A 160 -2.94 -0.17 -15.71
N GLY A 161 -2.78 0.15 -14.42
CA GLY A 161 -3.42 1.31 -13.79
C GLY A 161 -2.84 2.67 -14.21
N LEU A 162 -1.65 2.68 -14.83
CA LEU A 162 -0.97 3.88 -15.35
C LEU A 162 -0.61 4.92 -14.27
N VAL A 163 -0.33 4.46 -13.05
CA VAL A 163 0.11 5.32 -11.94
C VAL A 163 1.50 4.88 -11.50
N ASN A 164 2.47 5.77 -11.66
CA ASN A 164 3.85 5.47 -11.29
C ASN A 164 4.04 5.53 -9.76
N ILE A 165 4.29 4.35 -9.18
CA ILE A 165 4.61 4.13 -7.76
C ILE A 165 6.00 3.50 -7.59
N GLU A 166 6.84 3.62 -8.62
CA GLU A 166 8.18 3.01 -8.70
C GLU A 166 8.19 1.49 -8.46
N TYR A 167 7.08 0.81 -8.81
CA TYR A 167 6.84 -0.60 -8.52
C TYR A 167 6.96 -0.99 -7.03
N SER A 168 6.79 -0.02 -6.11
CA SER A 168 6.91 -0.27 -4.67
C SER A 168 5.75 -1.12 -4.15
N THR A 169 6.06 -2.35 -3.74
CA THR A 169 5.12 -3.26 -3.08
C THR A 169 4.61 -2.66 -1.77
N VAL A 170 5.48 -2.00 -0.99
CA VAL A 170 5.05 -1.36 0.26
C VAL A 170 4.01 -0.29 -0.05
N SER A 171 4.29 0.61 -1.00
CA SER A 171 3.37 1.67 -1.42
C SER A 171 2.00 1.12 -1.82
N PHE A 172 1.99 0.05 -2.63
CA PHE A 172 0.75 -0.64 -2.99
C PHE A 172 0.01 -1.20 -1.78
N CYS A 173 0.69 -1.91 -0.87
CA CYS A 173 0.07 -2.48 0.34
C CYS A 173 -0.57 -1.41 1.24
N MET A 174 0.04 -0.23 1.40
CA MET A 174 -0.58 0.85 2.17
C MET A 174 -1.77 1.50 1.48
N MET A 175 -1.79 1.49 0.14
CA MET A 175 -2.93 1.99 -0.64
C MET A 175 -4.04 0.95 -0.81
N LEU A 176 -3.75 -0.33 -0.60
CA LEU A 176 -4.69 -1.43 -0.81
C LEU A 176 -6.02 -1.28 -0.07
N PRO A 177 -6.07 -0.80 1.19
CA PRO A 177 -7.35 -0.52 1.85
C PRO A 177 -8.19 0.50 1.09
N THR A 178 -7.59 1.57 0.56
CA THR A 178 -8.27 2.57 -0.25
C THR A 178 -8.71 2.00 -1.59
N VAL A 179 -7.88 1.20 -2.26
CA VAL A 179 -8.24 0.51 -3.51
C VAL A 179 -9.48 -0.36 -3.28
N ARG A 180 -9.49 -1.17 -2.21
CA ARG A 180 -10.62 -2.04 -1.84
C ARG A 180 -11.87 -1.24 -1.52
N GLN A 181 -11.74 -0.12 -0.81
CA GLN A 181 -12.88 0.76 -0.53
C GLN A 181 -13.48 1.36 -1.81
N LEU A 182 -12.65 1.82 -2.74
CA LEU A 182 -13.09 2.36 -4.02
C LEU A 182 -13.72 1.28 -4.92
N GLN A 183 -13.20 0.06 -4.86
CA GLN A 183 -13.78 -1.08 -5.53
C GLN A 183 -15.20 -1.35 -5.02
N GLU A 184 -15.38 -1.47 -3.71
CA GLU A 184 -16.68 -1.76 -3.11
C GLU A 184 -17.70 -0.64 -3.27
N ARG A 185 -17.27 0.64 -3.16
CA ARG A 185 -18.19 1.77 -3.21
C ARG A 185 -18.47 2.26 -4.62
N ASN A 186 -17.47 2.27 -5.50
CA ASN A 186 -17.61 2.94 -6.78
C ASN A 186 -17.73 1.92 -7.91
N VAL A 187 -16.82 0.95 -7.98
CA VAL A 187 -16.78 -0.03 -9.07
C VAL A 187 -17.98 -0.96 -8.99
N ARG A 188 -18.33 -1.47 -7.80
CA ARG A 188 -19.50 -2.31 -7.60
C ARG A 188 -20.80 -1.62 -8.02
N GLU A 189 -20.95 -0.33 -7.70
CA GLU A 189 -22.09 0.48 -8.15
C GLU A 189 -22.11 0.67 -9.67
N MET A 190 -20.95 0.92 -10.30
CA MET A 190 -20.84 1.09 -11.76
C MET A 190 -21.18 -0.18 -12.54
N LEU A 191 -20.75 -1.35 -12.06
CA LEU A 191 -20.94 -2.63 -12.76
C LEU A 191 -22.29 -3.27 -12.46
N LYS A 192 -22.89 -2.96 -11.30
CA LYS A 192 -23.96 -3.73 -10.65
C LYS A 192 -23.48 -5.11 -10.20
N GLU A 193 -24.22 -5.69 -9.26
CA GLU A 193 -23.81 -6.87 -8.48
C GLU A 193 -23.36 -8.07 -9.34
N ASP A 194 -24.19 -8.49 -10.29
CA ASP A 194 -23.95 -9.72 -11.06
C ASP A 194 -22.67 -9.63 -11.91
N LEU A 195 -22.48 -8.51 -12.63
CA LEU A 195 -21.29 -8.30 -13.46
C LEU A 195 -20.05 -8.09 -12.59
N TYR A 196 -20.18 -7.37 -11.48
CA TYR A 196 -19.10 -7.14 -10.53
C TYR A 196 -18.55 -8.47 -10.00
N GLN A 197 -19.41 -9.30 -9.40
CA GLN A 197 -18.99 -10.55 -8.76
C GLN A 197 -18.40 -11.51 -9.80
N ARG A 198 -19.08 -11.66 -10.94
CA ARG A 198 -18.64 -12.53 -12.03
C ARG A 198 -17.27 -12.14 -12.58
N LEU A 199 -17.03 -10.84 -12.80
CA LEU A 199 -15.76 -10.35 -13.30
C LEU A 199 -14.66 -10.49 -12.24
N LEU A 200 -14.95 -10.17 -10.98
CA LEU A 200 -13.99 -10.28 -9.87
C LEU A 200 -13.59 -11.75 -9.65
N ASP A 201 -14.55 -12.67 -9.62
CA ASP A 201 -14.29 -14.11 -9.45
C ASP A 201 -13.48 -14.67 -10.61
N ALA A 202 -13.81 -14.29 -11.84
CA ALA A 202 -13.09 -14.75 -13.02
C ALA A 202 -11.64 -14.23 -13.02
N HIS A 203 -11.46 -12.95 -12.69
CA HIS A 203 -10.13 -12.34 -12.64
C HIS A 203 -9.25 -12.91 -11.52
N THR A 204 -9.79 -13.05 -10.31
CA THR A 204 -9.05 -13.54 -9.14
C THR A 204 -8.74 -15.04 -9.23
N ALA A 205 -9.64 -15.84 -9.82
CA ALA A 205 -9.37 -17.25 -10.10
C ALA A 205 -8.47 -17.50 -11.32
N GLY A 206 -8.03 -16.45 -12.01
CA GLY A 206 -7.20 -16.58 -13.22
C GLY A 206 -7.92 -17.25 -14.40
N LYS A 207 -9.25 -17.16 -14.45
CA LYS A 207 -10.04 -17.69 -15.57
C LYS A 207 -9.83 -16.83 -16.81
N GLU A 208 -9.99 -17.45 -17.97
CA GLU A 208 -9.95 -16.71 -19.23
C GLU A 208 -11.15 -15.77 -19.34
N LEU A 209 -10.87 -14.47 -19.42
CA LEU A 209 -11.85 -13.43 -19.65
C LEU A 209 -12.15 -13.29 -21.15
N THR A 210 -13.40 -12.95 -21.48
CA THR A 210 -13.77 -12.61 -22.86
C THR A 210 -13.00 -11.37 -23.33
N PRO A 211 -12.87 -11.14 -24.65
CA PRO A 211 -12.21 -9.92 -25.16
C PRO A 211 -12.83 -8.62 -24.60
N LYS A 212 -14.15 -8.56 -24.41
CA LYS A 212 -14.85 -7.40 -23.85
C LYS A 212 -14.59 -7.25 -22.36
N GLU A 213 -14.59 -8.34 -21.61
CA GLU A 213 -14.24 -8.33 -20.18
C GLU A 213 -12.80 -7.89 -19.95
N LYS A 214 -11.86 -8.29 -20.80
CA LYS A 214 -10.46 -7.82 -20.72
C LYS A 214 -10.36 -6.31 -20.90
N VAL A 215 -11.12 -5.74 -21.84
CA VAL A 215 -11.17 -4.28 -22.05
C VAL A 215 -11.81 -3.57 -20.87
N LEU A 216 -12.96 -4.07 -20.40
CA LEU A 216 -13.66 -3.52 -19.24
C LEU A 216 -12.80 -3.55 -17.98
N LEU A 217 -12.17 -4.69 -17.70
CA LEU A 217 -11.22 -4.86 -16.61
C LEU A 217 -10.09 -3.83 -16.72
N GLY A 218 -9.48 -3.66 -17.90
CA GLY A 218 -8.46 -2.64 -18.11
C GLY A 218 -8.94 -1.21 -17.79
N HIS A 219 -10.21 -0.87 -18.05
CA HIS A 219 -10.77 0.42 -17.64
C HIS A 219 -10.98 0.53 -16.12
N ILE A 220 -11.43 -0.55 -15.47
CA ILE A 220 -11.61 -0.63 -14.01
C ILE A 220 -10.28 -0.45 -13.27
N LEU A 221 -9.23 -1.15 -13.69
CA LEU A 221 -7.91 -1.01 -13.05
C LEU A 221 -7.37 0.41 -13.15
N ARG A 222 -7.50 1.03 -14.33
CA ARG A 222 -7.10 2.43 -14.53
C ARG A 222 -7.91 3.38 -13.68
N TYR A 223 -9.22 3.19 -13.61
CA TYR A 223 -10.08 3.95 -12.71
C TYR A 223 -9.63 3.84 -11.25
N LEU A 224 -9.47 2.61 -10.74
CA LEU A 224 -9.10 2.35 -9.36
C LEU A 224 -7.74 2.96 -9.02
N ALA A 225 -6.72 2.73 -9.86
CA ALA A 225 -5.37 3.25 -9.63
C ALA A 225 -5.35 4.79 -9.62
N ASN A 226 -5.96 5.43 -10.62
CA ASN A 226 -5.99 6.89 -10.73
C ASN A 226 -6.83 7.52 -9.61
N LYS A 227 -7.99 6.93 -9.24
CA LYS A 227 -8.81 7.44 -8.14
C LYS A 227 -8.10 7.28 -6.79
N THR A 228 -7.33 6.21 -6.61
CA THR A 228 -6.47 6.03 -5.44
C THR A 228 -5.37 7.09 -5.42
N ALA A 229 -4.70 7.32 -6.55
CA ALA A 229 -3.63 8.31 -6.68
C ALA A 229 -4.12 9.73 -6.41
N GLU A 230 -5.32 10.09 -6.89
CA GLU A 230 -5.98 11.35 -6.57
C GLU A 230 -6.10 11.55 -5.06
N LEU A 231 -6.64 10.57 -4.33
CA LEU A 231 -6.83 10.68 -2.89
C LEU A 231 -5.50 10.85 -2.14
N TYR A 232 -4.43 10.18 -2.57
CA TYR A 232 -3.11 10.28 -1.92
C TYR A 232 -2.31 11.52 -2.33
N THR A 233 -2.67 12.18 -3.43
CA THR A 233 -1.97 13.38 -3.94
C THR A 233 -2.74 14.68 -3.74
N SER A 234 -4.01 14.60 -3.32
CA SER A 234 -4.85 15.77 -3.04
C SER A 234 -4.29 16.66 -1.93
N GLN A 235 -4.59 17.96 -2.02
CA GLN A 235 -4.19 18.95 -1.03
C GLN A 235 -4.73 18.62 0.37
N THR A 236 -6.01 18.24 0.48
CA THR A 236 -6.65 17.90 1.76
C THR A 236 -5.96 16.72 2.46
N SER A 237 -5.58 15.68 1.71
CA SER A 237 -4.85 14.54 2.29
C SER A 237 -3.45 14.92 2.74
N ARG A 238 -2.78 15.83 2.03
CA ARG A 238 -1.47 16.36 2.46
C ARG A 238 -1.61 17.16 3.76
N GLU A 239 -2.60 18.04 3.83
CA GLU A 239 -2.88 18.85 5.01
C GLU A 239 -3.20 17.98 6.23
N GLN A 240 -4.04 16.94 6.08
CA GLN A 240 -4.36 16.01 7.16
C GLN A 240 -3.14 15.24 7.67
N ARG A 241 -2.21 14.85 6.79
CA ARG A 241 -0.97 14.16 7.18
C ARG A 241 0.03 15.06 7.89
N THR A 242 0.09 16.34 7.52
CA THR A 242 0.99 17.31 8.19
C THR A 242 0.59 17.67 9.62
N ILE A 243 -0.60 17.28 10.09
CA ILE A 243 -1.08 17.59 11.44
C ILE A 243 -0.43 16.70 12.51
N ASN A 244 0.06 15.51 12.14
CA ASN A 244 0.66 14.57 13.08
C ASN A 244 2.19 14.56 12.94
N ASP A 245 2.92 14.94 14.01
CA ASP A 245 4.40 14.90 14.08
C ASP A 245 5.00 13.47 14.13
N THR A 246 4.21 12.46 13.75
CA THR A 246 4.63 11.06 13.74
C THR A 246 5.17 10.70 12.34
N PRO A 247 6.40 10.15 12.23
CA PRO A 247 6.90 9.65 10.95
C PRO A 247 5.96 8.58 10.37
N GLU A 248 5.36 8.88 9.21
CA GLU A 248 4.50 7.97 8.45
C GLU A 248 5.12 7.72 7.08
N PHE A 249 4.96 6.51 6.54
CA PHE A 249 5.40 6.25 5.18
C PHE A 249 4.41 6.89 4.22
N THR A 250 4.94 7.74 3.36
CA THR A 250 4.15 8.35 2.30
C THR A 250 4.45 7.62 0.99
N PRO A 251 3.46 6.95 0.36
CA PRO A 251 3.60 6.40 -0.98
C PRO A 251 4.12 7.46 -1.96
N ILE A 252 5.18 7.11 -2.68
CA ILE A 252 5.69 7.95 -3.77
C ILE A 252 4.77 7.74 -4.97
N ILE A 253 4.11 8.81 -5.40
CA ILE A 253 3.23 8.79 -6.57
C ILE A 253 3.72 9.88 -7.53
N ARG A 254 4.12 9.49 -8.75
CA ARG A 254 4.66 10.43 -9.74
C ARG A 254 3.64 10.70 -10.85
N PRO A 255 3.07 11.93 -10.94
CA PRO A 255 2.27 12.34 -12.08
C PRO A 255 3.13 12.51 -13.35
N ILE A 256 2.49 12.51 -14.51
CA ILE A 256 3.16 12.68 -15.83
C ILE A 256 3.79 14.07 -15.98
N TYR A 257 3.28 15.08 -15.28
CA TYR A 257 3.84 16.43 -15.22
C TYR A 257 3.92 16.94 -13.79
N GLN A 258 4.86 17.86 -13.52
CA GLN A 258 4.92 18.57 -12.24
C GLN A 258 3.74 19.53 -12.14
N ASP A 259 2.77 19.19 -11.29
CA ASP A 259 1.70 20.11 -10.90
C ASP A 259 2.24 21.09 -9.86
N GLN A 260 2.85 22.19 -10.33
CA GLN A 260 3.43 23.23 -9.45
C GLN A 260 2.39 23.90 -8.55
N ALA A 261 1.11 23.89 -8.94
CA ALA A 261 0.01 24.44 -8.16
C ALA A 261 -0.64 23.41 -7.23
N ALA A 262 -0.19 22.15 -7.25
CA ALA A 262 -0.73 21.04 -6.45
C ALA A 262 -2.26 20.93 -6.52
N THR A 263 -2.85 21.28 -7.67
CA THR A 263 -4.30 21.17 -7.91
C THR A 263 -4.81 19.73 -7.77
N GLY A 264 -3.93 18.73 -7.80
CA GLY A 264 -4.29 17.31 -7.69
C GLY A 264 -5.06 16.81 -8.91
N ASN A 265 -5.13 17.62 -9.96
CA ASN A 265 -6.17 17.51 -10.96
C ASN A 265 -5.91 16.41 -12.00
N PHE A 266 -4.64 16.03 -12.23
CA PHE A 266 -4.32 15.02 -13.25
C PHE A 266 -5.01 13.68 -12.97
N PHE A 267 -4.79 13.12 -11.78
CA PHE A 267 -5.34 11.81 -11.42
C PHE A 267 -6.87 11.86 -11.26
N ALA A 268 -7.42 13.01 -10.85
CA ALA A 268 -8.87 13.24 -10.82
C ALA A 268 -9.48 13.23 -12.24
N ASP A 269 -8.85 13.92 -13.19
CA ASP A 269 -9.26 13.94 -14.59
C ASP A 269 -9.17 12.54 -15.21
N GLN A 270 -8.09 11.80 -14.94
CA GLN A 270 -7.94 10.42 -15.39
C GLN A 270 -9.01 9.50 -14.79
N ALA A 271 -9.28 9.61 -13.49
CA ALA A 271 -10.33 8.83 -12.83
C ALA A 271 -11.71 9.13 -13.45
N THR A 272 -12.03 10.40 -13.68
CA THR A 272 -13.28 10.82 -14.33
C THR A 272 -13.39 10.29 -15.76
N TYR A 273 -12.30 10.37 -16.52
CA TYR A 273 -12.23 9.84 -17.87
C TYR A 273 -12.49 8.33 -17.91
N TYR A 274 -11.84 7.55 -17.04
CA TYR A 274 -12.03 6.09 -17.01
C TYR A 274 -13.40 5.68 -16.45
N ALA A 275 -13.98 6.43 -15.51
CA ALA A 275 -15.36 6.22 -15.09
C ALA A 275 -16.33 6.36 -16.28
N GLY A 276 -16.18 7.39 -17.10
CA GLY A 276 -16.96 7.57 -18.33
C GLY A 276 -16.73 6.44 -19.34
N LYS A 277 -15.48 5.96 -19.49
CA LYS A 277 -15.17 4.81 -20.35
C LYS A 277 -15.85 3.53 -19.88
N ILE A 278 -15.88 3.26 -18.57
CA ILE A 278 -16.57 2.10 -18.00
C ILE A 278 -18.06 2.16 -18.33
N GLN A 279 -18.72 3.30 -18.05
CA GLN A 279 -20.16 3.47 -18.28
C GLN A 279 -20.55 3.32 -19.76
N ASN A 280 -19.83 4.00 -20.65
CA ASN A 280 -20.08 3.93 -22.09
C ASN A 280 -19.84 2.51 -22.62
N PHE A 281 -18.73 1.88 -22.22
CA PHE A 281 -18.41 0.53 -22.67
C PHE A 281 -19.44 -0.50 -22.21
N ILE A 282 -19.93 -0.40 -20.96
CA ILE A 282 -21.01 -1.25 -20.45
C ILE A 282 -22.28 -1.07 -21.28
N SER A 283 -22.64 0.17 -21.62
CA SER A 283 -23.86 0.47 -22.37
C SER A 283 -23.78 -0.01 -23.82
N GLU A 284 -22.64 0.15 -24.48
CA GLU A 284 -22.41 -0.27 -25.87
C GLU A 284 -22.30 -1.80 -26.03
N ASN A 285 -21.90 -2.51 -24.98
CA ASN A 285 -21.59 -3.95 -25.03
C ASN A 285 -22.44 -4.77 -24.05
N ALA A 286 -23.61 -4.27 -23.65
CA ALA A 286 -24.44 -4.86 -22.60
C ALA A 286 -24.76 -6.35 -22.85
N GLU A 287 -25.20 -6.70 -24.06
CA GLU A 287 -25.54 -8.09 -24.41
C GLU A 287 -24.33 -9.03 -24.31
N GLU A 288 -23.18 -8.61 -24.84
CA GLU A 288 -21.92 -9.39 -24.77
C GLU A 288 -21.38 -9.52 -23.34
N LEU A 289 -21.70 -8.55 -22.47
CA LEU A 289 -21.36 -8.59 -21.04
C LEU A 289 -22.39 -9.37 -20.20
N GLY A 290 -23.42 -9.94 -20.83
CA GLY A 290 -24.49 -10.67 -20.16
C GLY A 290 -25.42 -9.78 -19.35
N ILE A 291 -25.48 -8.48 -19.66
CA ILE A 291 -26.38 -7.52 -19.04
C ILE A 291 -27.62 -7.40 -19.90
N THR A 292 -28.77 -7.73 -19.35
CA THR A 292 -30.06 -7.45 -20.00
C THR A 292 -30.25 -5.93 -20.07
N PRO A 293 -30.29 -5.31 -21.27
CA PRO A 293 -30.53 -3.89 -21.39
C PRO A 293 -31.87 -3.57 -20.76
N THR A 294 -31.92 -2.58 -19.87
CA THR A 294 -33.20 -2.08 -19.39
C THR A 294 -33.83 -1.35 -20.56
N VAL A 295 -34.78 -1.99 -21.25
CA VAL A 295 -35.53 -1.39 -22.35
C VAL A 295 -36.35 -0.24 -21.75
N THR A 296 -35.74 0.94 -21.66
CA THR A 296 -36.45 2.21 -21.52
C THR A 296 -36.90 2.66 -22.90
N ALA A 297 -37.56 1.75 -23.63
CA ALA A 297 -38.48 2.22 -24.66
C ALA A 297 -39.58 2.94 -23.90
N ILE A 298 -39.49 4.26 -23.79
CA ILE A 298 -40.68 5.08 -23.63
C ILE A 298 -41.53 4.71 -24.84
N ASN A 299 -42.48 3.81 -24.62
CA ASN A 299 -43.33 3.29 -25.64
C ASN A 299 -44.34 4.40 -25.96
N PHE A 300 -43.91 5.39 -26.75
CA PHE A 300 -44.76 6.49 -27.22
C PHE A 300 -46.01 5.99 -27.95
N ASN A 301 -46.01 4.71 -28.36
CA ASN A 301 -47.11 4.01 -29.01
C ASN A 301 -47.64 2.80 -28.20
N SER A 302 -47.69 2.86 -26.86
CA SER A 302 -48.54 1.91 -26.15
C SER A 302 -50.02 2.23 -26.43
N LYS A 303 -50.86 1.21 -26.60
CA LYS A 303 -52.32 1.36 -26.86
C LYS A 303 -53.03 2.24 -25.83
N GLU A 304 -52.41 2.43 -24.65
CA GLU A 304 -52.96 3.13 -23.49
C GLU A 304 -52.55 4.61 -23.40
N LYS A 305 -51.63 5.10 -24.25
CA LYS A 305 -51.17 6.50 -24.25
C LYS A 305 -51.27 7.16 -25.63
N ARG A 306 -52.49 7.36 -26.13
CA ARG A 306 -52.72 8.26 -27.28
C ARG A 306 -52.77 9.71 -26.80
N ILE A 307 -51.72 10.48 -27.04
CA ILE A 307 -51.65 11.92 -26.72
C ILE A 307 -52.26 12.80 -27.84
N PHE A 308 -52.61 12.22 -28.99
CA PHE A 308 -53.31 12.95 -30.05
C PHE A 308 -54.79 12.60 -30.09
N THR A 309 -55.61 13.43 -29.45
CA THR A 309 -57.01 13.60 -29.86
C THR A 309 -57.01 14.43 -31.13
N SER A 310 -57.51 13.85 -32.23
CA SER A 310 -57.81 14.58 -33.46
C SER A 310 -58.67 15.79 -33.13
N ILE A 311 -58.21 16.97 -33.56
CA ILE A 311 -59.02 18.18 -33.58
C ILE A 311 -59.99 18.01 -34.75
N SER A 312 -61.28 17.92 -34.43
CA SER A 312 -62.40 18.11 -35.38
C SER A 312 -63.11 19.40 -35.03
#